data_AF-I2GCW6-F1
#
_entry.id   AF-I2GCW6-F1
#
_cell.length_a   1.000
_cell.length_b   1.000
_cell.length_c   1.000
_cell.angle_alpha   90.00
_cell.angle_beta   90.00
_cell.angle_gamma   90.00
#
_symmetry.space_group_name_H-M   'P 1'
#
loop_
_entity.id
_entity.type
_entity.pdbx_description
1 polymer ?
#
loop_
_entity_poly.entity_id
_entity_poly.type
_entity_poly.pdbx_seq_one_letter_code
_entity_poly.pdbx_strand_id
1 'polypeptide(L)'
;MKRNLFLALFVATFTFVQACAQTTPSDEPTMSRREYGRAAAAMNPEQLADRQTKRMTKQFSLSSDQQTAVAEINLKYAKQMQTLLKEAEQNQAKRKEIRSLTASKDEELKKVFSADQYKQYVELKDTQRDRMKQARSRRANSK
;
A
#
# COMPACT_ATOMS: atom_id res chain seq x y z
N MET A 1 -15.38 -39.07 -31.51
CA MET A 1 -14.51 -39.28 -32.71
C MET A 1 -14.14 -37.89 -33.21
N LYS A 2 -12.90 -37.42 -33.35
CA LYS A 2 -11.61 -38.04 -33.69
C LYS A 2 -10.47 -37.31 -32.94
N ARG A 3 -9.47 -38.07 -32.51
CA ARG A 3 -8.18 -37.62 -31.93
C ARG A 3 -7.18 -37.40 -33.08
N ASN A 4 -6.48 -36.28 -33.08
CA ASN A 4 -5.30 -36.03 -33.90
C ASN A 4 -4.20 -35.58 -32.91
N LEU A 5 -3.31 -36.42 -32.37
CA LEU A 5 -2.23 -37.21 -32.98
C LEU A 5 -1.36 -36.41 -33.96
N PHE A 6 -0.42 -35.64 -33.41
CA PHE A 6 0.84 -35.33 -34.10
C PHE A 6 2.00 -35.72 -33.19
N LEU A 7 2.66 -36.80 -33.61
CA LEU A 7 3.96 -37.27 -33.16
C LEU A 7 4.98 -36.56 -34.05
N ALA A 8 5.82 -35.70 -33.49
CA ALA A 8 7.04 -35.25 -34.13
C ALA A 8 8.16 -35.34 -33.11
N LEU A 9 9.00 -36.34 -33.36
CA LEU A 9 10.18 -36.73 -32.62
C LEU A 9 11.30 -35.76 -33.01
N PHE A 10 11.79 -34.95 -32.08
CA PHE A 10 13.07 -34.25 -32.22
C PHE A 10 13.92 -34.60 -31.00
N VAL A 11 14.77 -35.61 -31.17
CA VAL A 11 15.90 -35.87 -30.27
C VAL A 11 17.09 -35.15 -30.87
N ALA A 12 17.47 -34.03 -30.27
CA ALA A 12 18.82 -33.51 -30.35
C ALA A 12 19.33 -33.41 -28.91
N THR A 13 20.23 -34.34 -28.59
CA THR A 13 20.97 -34.41 -27.34
C THR A 13 21.85 -33.18 -27.20
N PHE A 14 21.67 -32.42 -26.12
CA PHE A 14 22.69 -31.50 -25.62
C PHE A 14 23.10 -31.95 -24.22
N THR A 15 24.35 -32.38 -24.13
CA THR A 15 24.99 -32.86 -22.91
C THR A 15 25.27 -31.72 -21.93
N PHE A 16 25.06 -32.07 -20.68
CA PHE A 16 25.26 -31.36 -19.41
C PHE A 16 26.56 -30.54 -19.28
N VAL A 17 26.52 -29.41 -18.56
CA VAL A 17 27.32 -29.10 -17.35
C VAL A 17 26.81 -27.80 -16.71
N GLN A 18 26.97 -27.74 -15.39
CA GLN A 18 26.22 -27.02 -14.36
C GLN A 18 26.85 -25.67 -13.95
N ALA A 19 26.04 -24.89 -13.21
CA ALA A 19 26.39 -23.73 -12.38
C ALA A 19 26.59 -22.40 -13.15
N CYS A 20 26.00 -21.27 -12.77
CA CYS A 20 25.36 -20.87 -11.52
C CYS A 20 23.99 -20.23 -11.79
N ALA A 21 23.17 -20.20 -10.75
CA ALA A 21 22.08 -19.24 -10.62
C ALA A 21 22.52 -17.86 -11.11
N GLN A 22 21.99 -17.40 -12.24
CA GLN A 22 22.00 -15.98 -12.56
C GLN A 22 20.91 -15.35 -11.70
N THR A 23 21.24 -15.13 -10.44
CA THR A 23 20.74 -13.95 -9.74
C THR A 23 21.10 -12.79 -10.65
N THR A 24 20.13 -12.25 -11.37
CA THR A 24 20.25 -10.87 -11.80
C THR A 24 20.54 -10.07 -10.54
N PRO A 25 21.66 -9.33 -10.45
CA PRO A 25 21.75 -8.29 -9.46
C PRO A 25 20.63 -7.34 -9.82
N SER A 26 19.53 -7.40 -9.07
CA SER A 26 18.59 -6.30 -9.04
C SER A 26 19.38 -5.13 -8.47
N ASP A 27 20.02 -4.34 -9.34
CA ASP A 27 20.47 -2.97 -9.09
C ASP A 27 19.25 -2.07 -8.83
N GLU A 28 18.37 -2.51 -7.95
CA GLU A 28 17.39 -1.65 -7.33
C GLU A 28 18.16 -0.83 -6.29
N PRO A 29 18.19 0.51 -6.40
CA PRO A 29 18.82 1.33 -5.38
C PRO A 29 18.15 1.00 -4.04
N THR A 30 18.86 0.28 -3.17
CA THR A 30 18.41 0.03 -1.80
C THR A 30 18.47 1.35 -1.06
N MET A 31 17.40 2.14 -1.19
CA MET A 31 17.28 3.42 -0.52
C MET A 31 17.47 3.23 0.98
N SER A 32 18.29 4.07 1.58
CA SER A 32 18.49 4.01 3.04
C SER A 32 17.18 4.36 3.76
N ARG A 33 17.01 3.92 5.01
CA ARG A 33 15.82 4.29 5.81
C ARG A 33 15.60 5.80 5.91
N ARG A 34 16.68 6.59 5.92
CA ARG A 34 16.65 8.06 5.91
C ARG A 34 16.16 8.61 4.57
N GLU A 35 16.60 7.99 3.49
CA GLU A 35 16.20 8.34 2.13
C GLU A 35 14.74 7.98 1.86
N TYR A 36 14.25 6.84 2.35
CA TYR A 36 12.82 6.53 2.40
C TYR A 36 12.02 7.56 3.20
N GLY A 37 12.54 8.04 4.34
CA GLY A 37 11.90 9.10 5.12
C GLY A 37 11.82 10.42 4.36
N ARG A 38 12.88 10.79 3.63
CA ARG A 38 12.90 11.97 2.75
C ARG A 38 11.97 11.81 1.55
N ALA A 39 11.96 10.66 0.89
CA ALA A 39 11.07 10.36 -0.23
C ALA A 39 9.60 10.37 0.20
N ALA A 40 9.27 9.86 1.39
CA ALA A 40 7.94 9.94 1.97
C ALA A 40 7.52 11.39 2.29
N ALA A 41 8.45 12.24 2.73
CA ALA A 41 8.19 13.67 2.96
C ALA A 41 8.07 14.48 1.66
N ALA A 42 8.72 14.02 0.57
CA ALA A 42 8.63 14.60 -0.77
C ALA A 42 7.38 14.18 -1.55
N MET A 43 6.54 13.32 -0.97
CA MET A 43 5.35 12.82 -1.65
C MET A 43 4.34 13.95 -1.87
N ASN A 44 3.92 14.16 -3.12
CA ASN A 44 2.96 15.18 -3.49
C ASN A 44 1.57 14.85 -2.86
N PRO A 45 0.99 15.75 -2.05
CA PRO A 45 -0.22 15.48 -1.28
C PRO A 45 -1.46 15.36 -2.18
N GLU A 46 -1.51 16.10 -3.30
CA GLU A 46 -2.59 16.00 -4.30
C GLU A 46 -2.60 14.62 -4.96
N GLN A 47 -1.44 14.12 -5.40
CA GLN A 47 -1.33 12.77 -5.97
C GLN A 47 -1.64 11.68 -4.95
N LEU A 48 -1.26 11.89 -3.69
CA LEU A 48 -1.61 10.99 -2.60
C LEU A 48 -3.12 10.92 -2.39
N ALA A 49 -3.77 12.08 -2.32
CA ALA A 49 -5.21 12.19 -2.15
C ALA A 49 -5.95 11.54 -3.31
N ASP A 50 -5.57 11.84 -4.55
CA ASP A 50 -6.14 11.24 -5.75
C ASP A 50 -6.06 9.70 -5.74
N ARG A 51 -4.89 9.14 -5.43
CA ARG A 51 -4.74 7.68 -5.32
C ARG A 51 -5.61 7.08 -4.21
N GLN A 52 -5.71 7.75 -3.06
CA GLN A 52 -6.56 7.28 -1.97
C GLN A 52 -8.03 7.29 -2.37
N THR A 53 -8.50 8.39 -2.99
CA THR A 53 -9.86 8.51 -3.48
C THR A 53 -10.15 7.44 -4.52
N LYS A 54 -9.32 7.27 -5.54
CA LYS A 54 -9.50 6.22 -6.57
C LYS A 54 -9.60 4.82 -5.98
N ARG A 55 -8.81 4.51 -4.95
CA ARG A 55 -8.89 3.22 -4.26
C ARG A 55 -10.20 3.09 -3.47
N MET A 56 -10.58 4.12 -2.72
CA MET A 56 -11.83 4.14 -1.95
C MET A 56 -13.06 4.04 -2.86
N THR A 57 -13.07 4.75 -3.99
CA THR A 57 -14.12 4.66 -5.01
C THR A 57 -14.31 3.24 -5.49
N LYS A 58 -13.21 2.55 -5.86
CA LYS A 58 -13.27 1.18 -6.34
C LYS A 58 -13.69 0.19 -5.26
N GLN A 59 -13.24 0.41 -4.03
CA GLN A 59 -13.41 -0.55 -2.96
C GLN A 59 -14.77 -0.47 -2.26
N PHE A 60 -15.34 0.74 -2.19
CA PHE A 60 -16.59 1.03 -1.48
C PHE A 60 -17.70 1.52 -2.42
N SER A 61 -17.47 1.48 -3.73
CA SER A 61 -18.42 1.89 -4.77
C SER A 61 -19.03 3.28 -4.50
N LEU A 62 -18.16 4.27 -4.27
CA LEU A 62 -18.59 5.63 -3.89
C LEU A 62 -19.41 6.31 -4.99
N SER A 63 -20.50 6.97 -4.62
CA SER A 63 -21.27 7.83 -5.53
C SER A 63 -20.44 9.05 -5.98
N SER A 64 -20.87 9.76 -7.03
CA SER A 64 -20.18 10.96 -7.50
C SER A 64 -20.01 12.00 -6.39
N ASP A 65 -21.06 12.26 -5.61
CA ASP A 65 -21.01 13.24 -4.52
C ASP A 65 -20.07 12.79 -3.40
N GLN A 66 -20.09 11.50 -3.07
CA GLN A 66 -19.16 10.93 -2.09
C GLN A 66 -17.72 10.99 -2.57
N GLN A 67 -17.45 10.79 -3.86
CA GLN A 67 -16.10 10.88 -4.41
C GLN A 67 -15.52 12.28 -4.24
N THR A 68 -16.30 13.33 -4.51
CA THR A 68 -15.89 14.72 -4.31
C THR A 68 -15.58 15.00 -2.84
N ALA A 69 -16.49 14.67 -1.94
CA ALA A 69 -16.29 14.88 -0.50
C ALA A 69 -15.08 14.09 0.05
N VAL A 70 -14.91 12.83 -0.39
CA VAL A 70 -13.76 12.00 0.00
C VAL A 70 -12.45 12.54 -0.57
N ALA A 71 -12.45 13.11 -1.78
CA ALA A 71 -11.27 13.75 -2.35
C ALA A 71 -10.82 14.95 -1.52
N GLU A 72 -11.75 15.81 -1.11
CA GLU A 72 -11.46 16.96 -0.24
C GLU A 72 -10.91 16.53 1.12
N ILE A 73 -11.55 15.54 1.76
CA ILE A 73 -11.07 14.96 3.03
C ILE A 73 -9.66 14.39 2.84
N ASN A 74 -9.45 13.55 1.82
CA ASN A 74 -8.14 12.94 1.57
C ASN A 74 -7.06 13.99 1.31
N LEU A 75 -7.37 15.08 0.59
CA LEU A 75 -6.43 16.17 0.33
C LEU A 75 -6.06 16.93 1.60
N LYS A 76 -7.06 17.29 2.42
CA LYS A 76 -6.86 17.95 3.71
C LYS A 76 -5.88 17.16 4.58
N TYR A 77 -6.15 15.87 4.77
CA TYR A 77 -5.33 15.01 5.62
C TYR A 77 -3.98 14.65 4.99
N ALA A 78 -3.87 14.58 3.65
CA ALA A 78 -2.59 14.39 2.98
C ALA A 78 -1.65 15.59 3.19
N LYS A 79 -2.18 16.83 3.13
CA LYS A 79 -1.40 18.05 3.42
C LYS A 79 -0.93 18.09 4.86
N GLN A 80 -1.80 17.80 5.82
CA GLN A 80 -1.43 17.74 7.24
C GLN A 80 -0.39 16.65 7.51
N MET A 81 -0.53 15.48 6.89
CA MET A 81 0.45 14.41 6.97
C MET A 81 1.80 14.82 6.41
N GLN A 82 1.83 15.52 5.26
CA GLN A 82 3.06 16.01 4.67
C GLN A 82 3.80 16.96 5.62
N THR A 83 3.08 17.88 6.27
CA THR A 83 3.67 18.79 7.27
C THR A 83 4.31 18.02 8.41
N LEU A 84 3.59 17.06 9.00
CA LEU A 84 4.13 16.21 10.07
C LEU A 84 5.36 15.41 9.61
N LEU A 85 5.35 14.89 8.39
CA LEU A 85 6.44 14.05 7.88
C LEU A 85 7.71 14.85 7.54
N LYS A 86 7.60 16.13 7.17
CA LYS A 86 8.74 17.01 6.91
C LYS A 86 9.63 17.24 8.13
N GLU A 87 9.09 17.09 9.34
CA GLU A 87 9.88 17.16 10.56
C GLU A 87 10.94 16.05 10.61
N ALA A 88 12.19 16.41 10.89
CA ALA A 88 13.33 15.50 10.81
C ALA A 88 13.28 14.36 11.86
N GLU A 89 12.65 14.60 13.01
CA GLU A 89 12.62 13.64 14.10
C GLU A 89 11.46 12.63 13.94
N GLN A 90 11.75 11.37 14.25
CA GLN A 90 10.78 10.27 14.28
C GLN A 90 10.62 9.79 15.73
N ASN A 91 9.91 10.57 16.54
CA ASN A 91 9.72 10.32 17.97
C ASN A 91 8.31 9.76 18.29
N GLN A 92 8.04 9.48 19.57
CA GLN A 92 6.74 8.95 20.01
C GLN A 92 5.60 9.97 19.88
N ALA A 93 5.89 11.27 20.05
CA ALA A 93 4.93 12.36 19.93
C ALA A 93 4.37 12.43 18.51
N LYS A 94 5.25 12.46 17.49
CA LYS A 94 4.87 12.40 16.07
C LYS A 94 4.02 11.17 15.74
N ARG A 95 4.35 10.00 16.32
CA ARG A 95 3.53 8.78 16.16
C ARG A 95 2.14 8.91 16.79
N LYS A 96 2.00 9.70 17.86
CA LYS A 96 0.70 9.98 18.49
C LYS A 96 -0.11 10.95 17.63
N GLU A 97 0.54 11.98 17.09
CA GLU A 97 -0.09 12.95 16.18
C GLU A 97 -0.58 12.29 14.90
N ILE A 98 0.24 11.46 14.25
CA ILE A 98 -0.16 10.68 13.07
C ILE A 98 -1.39 9.80 13.37
N ARG A 99 -1.44 9.19 14.56
CA ARG A 99 -2.59 8.39 14.99
C ARG A 99 -3.83 9.26 15.19
N SER A 100 -3.69 10.41 15.85
CA SER A 100 -4.78 11.38 16.02
C SER A 100 -5.30 11.86 14.68
N LEU A 101 -4.40 12.21 13.76
CA LEU A 101 -4.73 12.68 12.42
C LEU A 101 -5.51 11.63 11.62
N THR A 102 -5.11 10.35 11.74
CA THR A 102 -5.83 9.24 11.12
C THR A 102 -7.23 9.08 11.72
N ALA A 103 -7.37 9.16 13.05
CA ALA A 103 -8.66 9.06 13.72
C ALA A 103 -9.61 10.22 13.32
N SER A 104 -9.10 11.45 13.24
CA SER A 104 -9.90 12.59 12.80
C SER A 104 -10.40 12.42 11.35
N LYS A 105 -9.55 11.88 10.46
CA LYS A 105 -9.96 11.52 9.11
C LYS A 105 -11.07 10.48 9.10
N ASP A 106 -10.99 9.46 9.96
CA ASP A 106 -12.00 8.42 10.05
C ASP A 106 -13.38 8.98 10.43
N GLU A 107 -13.42 9.94 11.35
CA GLU A 107 -14.66 10.61 11.78
C GLU A 107 -15.26 11.48 10.66
N GLU A 108 -14.43 12.13 9.83
CA GLU A 108 -14.93 12.86 8.66
C GLU A 108 -15.45 11.92 7.57
N LEU A 109 -14.75 10.81 7.29
CA LEU A 109 -15.21 9.81 6.32
C LEU A 109 -16.52 9.14 6.76
N LYS A 110 -16.70 8.89 8.06
CA LYS A 110 -17.93 8.32 8.62
C LYS A 110 -19.18 9.13 8.28
N LYS A 111 -19.05 10.46 8.16
CA LYS A 111 -20.16 11.36 7.83
C LYS A 111 -20.54 11.33 6.35
N VAL A 112 -19.63 10.87 5.48
CA VAL A 112 -19.82 10.82 4.02
C VAL A 112 -20.26 9.44 3.56
N PHE A 113 -19.77 8.39 4.23
CA PHE A 113 -20.09 7.00 3.89
C PHE A 113 -21.49 6.61 4.38
N SER A 114 -22.12 5.70 3.64
CA SER A 114 -23.26 4.94 4.16
C SER A 114 -22.81 4.01 5.29
N ALA A 115 -23.76 3.50 6.07
CA ALA A 115 -23.46 2.55 7.15
C ALA A 115 -22.70 1.31 6.63
N ASP A 116 -23.09 0.76 5.48
CA ASP A 116 -22.44 -0.41 4.89
C ASP A 116 -21.03 -0.11 4.38
N GLN A 117 -20.86 1.03 3.71
CA GLN A 117 -19.53 1.47 3.24
C GLN A 117 -18.58 1.71 4.41
N TYR A 118 -19.07 2.32 5.50
CA TYR A 118 -18.26 2.54 6.69
C TYR A 118 -17.91 1.24 7.40
N LYS A 119 -18.84 0.27 7.46
CA LYS A 119 -18.55 -1.07 7.99
C LYS A 119 -17.43 -1.75 7.21
N GLN A 120 -17.49 -1.75 5.88
CA GLN A 120 -16.43 -2.29 5.00
C GLN A 120 -15.10 -1.57 5.21
N TYR A 121 -15.14 -0.24 5.39
CA TYR A 121 -13.96 0.56 5.66
C TYR A 121 -13.27 0.16 6.97
N VAL A 122 -14.03 -0.03 8.06
CA VAL A 122 -13.51 -0.47 9.35
C VAL A 122 -12.90 -1.87 9.25
N GLU A 123 -13.60 -2.82 8.63
CA GLU A 123 -13.14 -4.20 8.45
C GLU A 123 -11.81 -4.27 7.66
N LEU A 124 -11.70 -3.47 6.60
CA LEU A 124 -10.47 -3.35 5.82
C LEU A 124 -9.31 -2.86 6.69
N LYS A 125 -9.55 -1.88 7.56
CA LYS A 125 -8.51 -1.33 8.44
C LYS A 125 -8.07 -2.33 9.49
N ASP A 126 -9.00 -3.06 10.10
CA ASP A 126 -8.68 -4.07 11.09
C ASP A 126 -7.89 -5.21 10.47
N THR A 127 -8.29 -5.66 9.28
CA THR A 127 -7.53 -6.66 8.50
C THR A 127 -6.09 -6.18 8.22
N GLN A 128 -5.92 -4.92 7.80
CA GLN A 128 -4.59 -4.36 7.58
C GLN A 128 -3.77 -4.26 8.88
N ARG A 129 -4.42 -3.89 9.99
CA ARG A 129 -3.78 -3.81 11.31
C ARG A 129 -3.26 -5.18 11.75
N ASP A 130 -4.05 -6.23 11.56
CA ASP A 130 -3.68 -7.58 11.94
C ASP A 130 -2.57 -8.14 11.06
N ARG A 131 -2.61 -7.89 9.73
CA ARG A 131 -1.49 -8.20 8.83
C ARG A 131 -0.19 -7.53 9.30
N MET A 132 -0.25 -6.27 9.72
CA MET A 132 0.92 -5.56 10.24
C MET A 132 1.43 -6.17 11.56
N LYS A 133 0.53 -6.56 12.49
CA LYS A 133 0.92 -7.23 13.75
C LYS A 133 1.60 -8.57 13.47
N GLN A 134 1.03 -9.37 12.55
CA GLN A 134 1.59 -10.66 12.16
C GLN A 134 2.98 -10.50 11.52
N ALA A 135 3.15 -9.54 10.61
CA ALA A 135 4.44 -9.25 9.99
C ALA A 135 5.51 -8.84 11.02
N ARG A 136 5.14 -8.05 12.03
CA ARG A 136 6.03 -7.68 13.14
C ARG A 136 6.42 -8.88 14.00
N SER A 137 5.45 -9.74 14.32
CA SER A 137 5.67 -10.94 15.12
C SER A 137 6.61 -11.92 14.40
N ARG A 138 6.40 -12.15 13.10
CA ARG A 138 7.29 -12.98 12.28
C ARG A 138 8.73 -12.47 12.27
N ARG A 139 8.92 -11.15 12.15
CA ARG A 139 10.26 -10.52 12.18
C ARG A 139 10.91 -10.56 13.57
N ALA A 140 10.12 -10.57 14.65
CA ALA A 140 10.65 -10.72 16.00
C ALA A 140 11.13 -12.15 16.26
N ASN A 141 10.41 -13.16 15.75
CA ASN A 141 10.73 -14.57 15.92
C ASN A 141 11.82 -15.08 14.96
N SER A 142 12.21 -14.29 13.95
CA SER A 142 13.28 -14.62 13.01
C SER A 142 14.66 -14.07 13.43
N LYS A 143 14.80 -13.62 14.67
CA LYS A 143 16.04 -13.13 15.27
C LYS A 143 16.40 -14.02 16.45
#